data_AF-A0A933KP28-F1
#
_entry.id   AF-A0A933KP28-F1
#
_cell.length_a   1.000
_cell.length_b   1.000
_cell.length_c   1.000
_cell.angle_alpha   90.00
_cell.angle_beta   90.00
_cell.angle_gamma   90.00
#
_symmetry.space_group_name_H-M   'P 1'
#
loop_
_entity.id
_entity.type
_entity.pdbx_description
1 polymer ?
#
loop_
_entity_poly.entity_id
_entity_poly.type
_entity_poly.pdbx_seq_one_letter_code
_entity_poly.pdbx_strand_id
1 'polypeptide(L)'
;MSQATPRGKRPLTVSSYRAAAHVREGDRLEAQVTDEDLALAPPGVIDAAQAWFWSAAWQKGERAASADLAAGRIETPGSGDRLVEQLQSIAKPARQPRRR
;
A
#
# COMPACT_ATOMS: atom_id res chain seq x y z
N MET A 1 15.98 3.33 -21.73
CA MET A 1 15.89 1.87 -21.57
C MET A 1 17.27 1.29 -21.82
N SER A 2 17.85 0.59 -20.86
CA SER A 2 19.19 -0.01 -20.99
C SER A 2 19.07 -1.53 -20.91
N GLN A 3 19.70 -2.22 -21.84
CA GLN A 3 19.71 -3.69 -21.91
C GLN A 3 21.05 -4.23 -21.40
N ALA A 4 21.01 -5.39 -20.75
CA ALA A 4 22.21 -6.11 -20.32
C ALA A 4 22.01 -7.61 -20.57
N THR A 5 23.03 -8.27 -21.11
CA THR A 5 23.00 -9.71 -21.38
C THR A 5 23.76 -10.48 -20.29
N PRO A 6 23.14 -11.48 -19.64
CA PRO A 6 23.84 -12.36 -18.71
C PRO A 6 25.00 -13.07 -19.42
N ARG A 7 26.18 -13.14 -18.78
CA ARG A 7 27.35 -13.87 -19.31
C ARG A 7 27.86 -14.87 -18.27
N GLY A 8 27.55 -16.14 -18.49
CA GLY A 8 27.92 -17.23 -17.58
C GLY A 8 27.34 -17.02 -16.18
N LYS A 9 28.14 -17.26 -15.14
CA LYS A 9 27.74 -17.11 -13.73
C LYS A 9 28.05 -15.71 -13.16
N ARG A 10 28.17 -14.68 -14.00
CA ARG A 10 28.51 -13.32 -13.54
C ARG A 10 27.26 -12.58 -13.03
N PRO A 11 27.34 -11.85 -11.90
CA PRO A 11 26.24 -11.03 -11.42
C PRO A 11 25.83 -9.94 -12.43
N LEU A 12 24.52 -9.72 -12.58
CA LEU A 12 23.98 -8.57 -13.29
C LEU A 12 24.07 -7.33 -12.41
N THR A 13 24.66 -6.25 -12.92
CA THR A 13 24.80 -4.99 -12.17
C THR A 13 23.65 -4.05 -12.53
N VAL A 14 22.82 -3.69 -11.55
CA VAL A 14 21.67 -2.78 -11.72
C VAL A 14 21.97 -1.35 -11.23
N SER A 15 23.24 -0.92 -11.31
CA SER A 15 23.71 0.33 -10.69
C SER A 15 22.94 1.58 -11.12
N SER A 16 22.54 1.62 -12.40
CA SER A 16 21.75 2.71 -12.99
C SER A 16 20.35 2.87 -12.37
N TYR A 17 19.81 1.82 -11.73
CA TYR A 17 18.43 1.80 -11.24
C TYR A 17 18.34 1.85 -9.70
N ARG A 18 19.45 1.72 -8.98
CA ARG A 18 19.46 1.72 -7.49
C ARG A 18 18.81 2.96 -6.89
N ALA A 19 19.10 4.14 -7.42
CA ALA A 19 18.52 5.40 -6.93
C ALA A 19 17.00 5.46 -7.14
N ALA A 20 16.53 5.05 -8.32
CA ALA A 20 15.11 5.04 -8.66
C ALA A 20 14.32 3.99 -7.86
N ALA A 21 14.96 2.87 -7.51
CA ALA A 21 14.38 1.82 -6.68
C ALA A 21 14.58 2.06 -5.16
N HIS A 22 15.21 3.17 -4.76
CA HIS A 22 15.56 3.48 -3.38
C HIS A 22 16.38 2.40 -2.64
N VAL A 23 17.21 1.66 -3.39
CA VAL A 23 18.05 0.57 -2.87
C VAL A 23 19.46 1.08 -2.56
N ARG A 24 19.95 0.78 -1.36
CA ARG A 24 21.30 1.12 -0.89
C ARG A 24 22.19 -0.12 -0.83
N GLU A 25 23.48 0.10 -0.70
CA GLU A 25 24.43 -0.98 -0.44
C GLU A 25 24.12 -1.63 0.92
N GLY A 26 24.07 -2.96 0.94
CA GLY A 26 23.69 -3.74 2.12
C GLY A 26 22.20 -4.09 2.21
N ASP A 27 21.34 -3.49 1.39
CA ASP A 27 19.92 -3.86 1.36
C ASP A 27 19.73 -5.26 0.77
N ARG A 28 18.92 -6.08 1.44
CA ARG A 28 18.47 -7.37 0.91
C ARG A 28 17.43 -7.11 -0.17
N LEU A 29 17.46 -7.90 -1.24
CA LEU A 29 16.44 -7.91 -2.29
C LEU A 29 15.87 -9.31 -2.44
N GLU A 30 14.57 -9.40 -2.70
CA GLU A 30 13.88 -10.59 -3.13
C GLU A 30 13.74 -10.56 -4.65
N ALA A 31 13.97 -11.72 -5.26
CA ALA A 31 13.83 -11.93 -6.69
C ALA A 31 12.57 -12.75 -6.96
N GLN A 32 11.72 -12.25 -7.84
CA GLN A 32 10.52 -12.94 -8.28
C GLN A 32 10.55 -13.09 -9.80
N VAL A 33 10.38 -14.32 -10.27
CA VAL A 33 10.33 -14.66 -11.69
C VAL A 33 8.88 -15.00 -12.03
N THR A 34 8.36 -14.37 -13.08
CA THR A 34 7.11 -14.74 -13.74
C THR A 34 7.42 -15.28 -15.14
N ASP A 35 6.40 -15.70 -15.88
CA ASP A 35 6.57 -16.17 -17.27
C ASP A 35 7.04 -15.04 -18.21
N GLU A 36 6.80 -13.77 -17.83
CA GLU A 36 7.06 -12.59 -18.65
C GLU A 36 8.27 -11.78 -18.15
N ASP A 37 8.50 -11.73 -16.83
CA ASP A 37 9.40 -10.77 -16.20
C ASP A 37 10.24 -11.34 -15.03
N LEU A 38 11.34 -10.63 -14.72
CA LEU A 38 12.12 -10.79 -13.49
C LEU A 38 12.04 -9.48 -12.68
N ALA A 39 11.42 -9.54 -11.51
CA ALA A 39 11.32 -8.42 -10.57
C ALA A 39 12.33 -8.56 -9.43
N LEU A 40 12.95 -7.45 -9.04
CA LEU A 40 13.81 -7.34 -7.86
C LEU A 40 13.26 -6.25 -6.95
N ALA A 41 12.89 -6.59 -5.71
CA ALA A 41 12.34 -5.64 -4.75
C ALA A 41 12.92 -5.89 -3.35
N PRO A 42 13.12 -4.85 -2.52
CA PRO A 42 13.37 -5.03 -1.09
C PRO A 42 12.31 -5.94 -0.44
N PRO A 43 12.69 -6.83 0.50
CA PRO A 43 11.74 -7.64 1.24
C PRO A 43 10.78 -6.70 1.97
N GLY A 44 9.50 -6.75 1.61
CA GLY A 44 8.48 -5.89 2.20
C GLY A 44 8.21 -4.56 1.48
N VAL A 45 8.57 -4.40 0.20
CA VAL A 45 7.95 -3.33 -0.61
C VAL A 45 6.46 -3.62 -0.70
N ILE A 46 5.70 -3.00 0.19
CA ILE A 46 4.26 -2.84 0.06
C ILE A 46 4.05 -2.21 -1.31
N ASP A 47 3.23 -2.86 -2.13
CA ASP A 47 2.78 -2.32 -3.41
C ASP A 47 2.46 -0.83 -3.26
N ALA A 48 2.97 0.02 -4.15
CA ALA A 48 2.70 1.45 -4.11
C ALA A 48 1.18 1.75 -4.09
N ALA A 49 0.38 0.87 -4.70
CA ALA A 49 -1.09 0.93 -4.65
C ALA A 49 -1.67 0.68 -3.24
N GLN A 50 -0.91 0.08 -2.33
CA GLN A 50 -1.30 -0.24 -0.95
C GLN A 50 -0.51 0.56 0.11
N ALA A 51 0.43 1.41 -0.30
CA ALA A 51 1.24 2.22 0.61
C ALA A 51 0.39 3.15 1.52
N TRP A 52 -0.79 3.56 1.06
CA TRP A 52 -1.73 4.40 1.82
C TRP A 52 -2.19 3.75 3.14
N PHE A 53 -2.29 2.41 3.18
CA PHE A 53 -2.69 1.65 4.37
C PHE A 53 -1.69 1.85 5.53
N TRP A 54 -0.43 2.08 5.19
CA TRP A 54 0.65 2.29 6.16
C TRP A 54 0.88 3.75 6.50
N SER A 55 0.09 4.67 5.95
CA SER A 55 0.17 6.08 6.33
C SER A 55 -0.14 6.25 7.83
N ALA A 56 0.56 7.17 8.50
CA ALA A 56 0.37 7.41 9.92
C ALA A 56 -1.09 7.78 10.28
N ALA A 57 -1.78 8.47 9.36
CA ALA A 57 -3.20 8.79 9.51
C ALA A 57 -4.08 7.53 9.49
N TRP A 58 -3.85 6.62 8.53
CA TRP A 58 -4.60 5.37 8.44
C TRP A 58 -4.35 4.48 9.66
N GLN A 59 -3.09 4.29 10.04
CA GLN A 59 -2.72 3.48 11.21
C GLN A 59 -3.24 4.05 12.54
N LYS A 60 -3.46 5.37 12.62
CA LYS A 60 -4.17 5.98 13.76
C LYS A 60 -5.65 5.59 13.77
N GLY A 61 -6.31 5.62 12.61
CA GLY A 61 -7.69 5.15 12.45
C GLY A 61 -7.86 3.68 12.81
N GLU A 62 -6.98 2.82 12.32
CA GLU A 62 -7.00 1.38 12.62
C GLU A 62 -6.90 1.08 14.12
N ARG A 63 -6.01 1.77 14.83
CA ARG A 63 -5.89 1.62 16.28
C ARG A 63 -7.15 2.06 17.02
N ALA A 64 -7.79 3.14 16.56
CA ALA A 64 -9.05 3.61 17.14
C ALA A 64 -10.17 2.60 16.90
N ALA A 65 -10.33 2.12 15.66
CA ALA A 65 -11.33 1.09 15.31
C ALA A 65 -11.11 -0.21 16.09
N SER A 66 -9.86 -0.65 16.24
CA SER A 66 -9.51 -1.83 17.04
C SER A 66 -9.86 -1.65 18.53
N ALA A 67 -9.66 -0.45 19.07
CA ALA A 67 -10.04 -0.12 20.44
C ALA A 67 -11.56 -0.02 20.62
N ASP A 68 -12.29 0.43 19.60
CA ASP A 68 -13.76 0.41 19.58
C ASP A 68 -14.29 -1.03 19.57
N LEU A 69 -13.72 -1.89 18.72
CA LEU A 69 -14.06 -3.32 18.69
C LEU A 69 -13.80 -4.01 20.03
N ALA A 70 -12.60 -3.82 20.60
CA ALA A 70 -12.23 -4.41 21.89
C ALA A 70 -13.14 -3.94 23.04
N ALA A 71 -13.63 -2.69 22.96
CA ALA A 71 -14.54 -2.12 23.94
C ALA A 71 -16.03 -2.38 23.63
N GLY A 72 -16.34 -3.15 22.58
CA GLY A 72 -17.72 -3.44 22.17
C GLY A 72 -18.50 -2.24 21.63
N ARG A 73 -17.81 -1.16 21.22
CA ARG A 73 -18.42 0.02 20.56
C ARG A 73 -18.65 -0.27 19.09
N ILE A 74 -19.47 -1.28 18.81
CA ILE A 74 -19.82 -1.72 17.46
C ILE A 74 -21.34 -1.72 17.30
N GLU A 75 -21.81 -1.44 16.09
CA GLU A 75 -23.21 -1.52 15.71
C GLU A 75 -23.36 -2.52 14.57
N THR A 76 -24.37 -3.40 14.67
CA THR A 76 -24.69 -4.38 13.64
C THR A 76 -26.06 -4.08 13.06
N PRO A 77 -26.14 -3.46 11.87
CA PRO A 77 -27.43 -3.15 11.24
C PRO A 77 -28.12 -4.44 10.81
N GLY A 78 -29.43 -4.54 11.04
CA GLY A 78 -30.21 -5.72 10.68
C GLY A 78 -30.42 -5.93 9.17
N SER A 79 -30.06 -4.95 8.33
CA SER A 79 -30.12 -5.04 6.87
C SER A 79 -29.13 -4.08 6.20
N GLY A 80 -28.87 -4.30 4.92
CA GLY A 80 -28.05 -3.40 4.10
C GLY A 80 -28.63 -1.98 4.00
N ASP A 81 -29.95 -1.85 3.85
CA ASP A 81 -30.61 -0.54 3.78
C ASP A 81 -30.42 0.25 5.07
N ARG A 82 -30.54 -0.42 6.22
CA ARG A 82 -30.29 0.19 7.54
C ARG A 82 -28.84 0.64 7.70
N LEU A 83 -27.88 -0.16 7.22
CA LEU A 83 -26.47 0.24 7.20
C LEU A 83 -26.28 1.52 6.39
N VAL A 84 -26.86 1.60 5.19
CA VAL A 84 -26.73 2.77 4.32
C VAL A 84 -27.34 4.02 4.95
N GLU A 85 -28.55 3.91 5.52
CA GLU A 85 -29.21 5.02 6.25
C GLU A 85 -28.34 5.54 7.39
N GLN A 86 -27.77 4.63 8.19
CA GLN A 86 -26.90 5.00 9.31
C GLN A 86 -25.63 5.70 8.82
N LEU A 87 -24.95 5.17 7.80
CA LEU A 87 -23.75 5.78 7.23
C LEU A 87 -24.02 7.18 6.66
N GLN A 88 -25.16 7.36 5.99
CA GLN A 88 -25.56 8.67 5.47
C GLN A 88 -25.83 9.68 6.59
N SER A 89 -26.37 9.24 7.73
CA SER A 89 -26.67 10.12 8.87
C SER A 89 -25.41 10.68 9.55
N ILE A 90 -24.29 9.94 9.51
CA ILE A 90 -23.02 10.32 10.13
C ILE A 90 -22.00 10.89 9.13
N ALA A 91 -22.27 10.80 7.82
CA ALA A 91 -21.38 11.32 6.79
C ALA A 91 -21.23 12.85 6.91
N LYS A 92 -19.99 13.35 6.93
CA LYS A 92 -19.72 14.79 6.88
C LYS A 92 -20.12 15.33 5.50
N PRO A 93 -20.77 16.51 5.40
CA PRO A 93 -21.11 17.09 4.11
C PRO A 93 -19.84 17.34 3.29
N ALA A 94 -19.90 16.99 2.00
CA ALA A 94 -18.80 17.23 1.08
C ALA A 94 -18.43 18.72 1.06
N ARG A 95 -17.13 19.03 1.14
CA ARG A 95 -16.64 20.41 0.95
C ARG A 95 -17.06 20.89 -0.44
N GLN A 96 -17.95 21.88 -0.49
CA GLN A 96 -18.38 22.49 -1.75
C GLN A 96 -17.16 23.03 -2.50
N PRO A 97 -16.89 22.63 -3.76
CA PRO A 97 -15.83 23.24 -4.53
C PRO A 97 -16.17 24.73 -4.70
N ARG A 98 -15.23 25.61 -4.30
CA ARG A 98 -15.32 27.04 -4.59
C ARG A 98 -15.31 27.20 -6.10
N ARG A 99 -16.48 27.46 -6.69
CA ARG A 99 -16.59 27.90 -8.08
C ARG A 99 -15.80 29.20 -8.19
N ARG A 100 -14.74 29.19 -9.01
CA ARG A 100 -14.03 30.39 -9.48
C ARG A 100 -14.80 31.00 -10.64
#